data_AF-A0A3C1D8W4-F1
#
_entry.id   AF-A0A3C1D8W4-F1
#
_cell.length_a   1.000
_cell.length_b   1.000
_cell.length_c   1.000
_cell.angle_alpha   90.00
_cell.angle_beta   90.00
_cell.angle_gamma   90.00
#
_symmetry.space_group_name_H-M   'P 1'
#
loop_
_entity.id
_entity.type
_entity.pdbx_description
1 polymer ?
#
loop_
_entity_poly.entity_id
_entity_poly.type
_entity_poly.pdbx_seq_one_letter_code
_entity_poly.pdbx_strand_id
1 'polypeptide(L)'
;TNTCCIFINQLREKLGVMFGNPETTTGGRALKFFSSVRIDIRRIDSIKVNGEVVGNRVRAKVVKNKVAPPFRQAEFDLMYGTGFSKEGCVLDMAAELGIVKKSGAFYYYGEDRLGQGRENAKQSLAEAPNVRDEIEKKVRDELGVPTITRNEEDAESFTPVEKPKKKR
;
A
#
# COMPACT_ATOMS: atom_id res chain seq x y z
N THR A 1 21.18 6.70 -16.08
CA THR A 1 19.89 7.43 -15.95
C THR A 1 19.16 7.15 -14.64
N ASN A 2 19.41 6.06 -13.89
CA ASN A 2 18.73 5.75 -12.60
C ASN A 2 17.20 5.98 -12.62
N THR A 3 16.57 5.73 -13.77
CA THR A 3 15.15 6.06 -14.01
C THR A 3 14.29 4.85 -13.72
N CYS A 4 13.24 5.03 -12.92
CA CYS A 4 12.22 4.01 -12.70
C CYS A 4 11.07 4.19 -13.70
N CYS A 5 10.79 3.17 -14.50
CA CYS A 5 9.64 3.16 -15.41
C CYS A 5 8.52 2.31 -14.82
N ILE A 6 7.36 2.94 -14.56
CA ILE A 6 6.17 2.28 -14.04
C ILE A 6 5.14 2.13 -15.16
N PHE A 7 4.72 0.89 -15.41
CA PHE A 7 3.68 0.57 -16.38
C PHE A 7 2.42 0.10 -15.66
N ILE A 8 1.33 0.84 -15.81
CA ILE A 8 0.00 0.41 -15.36
C ILE A 8 -0.63 -0.40 -16.48
N ASN A 9 -1.11 -1.59 -16.17
CA ASN A 9 -1.72 -2.49 -17.14
C ASN A 9 -3.07 -3.00 -16.64
N GLN A 10 -3.95 -3.33 -17.57
CA GLN A 10 -5.28 -3.87 -17.29
C GLN A 10 -5.31 -5.37 -17.57
N LEU A 11 -6.17 -6.07 -16.85
CA LEU A 11 -6.49 -7.46 -17.14
C LEU A 11 -7.50 -7.53 -18.30
N ARG A 12 -7.37 -8.58 -19.09
CA ARG A 12 -8.29 -9.01 -20.14
C ARG A 12 -8.46 -10.51 -20.04
N GLU A 13 -9.60 -10.99 -20.49
CA GLU A 13 -9.83 -12.42 -20.65
C GLU A 13 -9.33 -12.88 -22.01
N LYS A 14 -8.62 -14.01 -22.03
CA LYS A 14 -8.24 -14.66 -23.28
C LYS A 14 -9.32 -15.67 -23.67
N LEU A 15 -10.05 -15.37 -24.74
CA LEU A 15 -11.02 -16.29 -25.33
C LEU A 15 -10.32 -17.60 -25.76
N GLY A 16 -10.96 -18.74 -25.48
CA GLY A 16 -10.50 -20.07 -25.91
C GLY A 16 -9.57 -20.81 -24.93
N VAL A 17 -9.42 -20.34 -23.68
CA VAL A 17 -8.69 -21.08 -22.64
C VAL A 17 -9.66 -22.04 -21.93
N MET A 18 -9.51 -23.35 -22.15
CA MET A 18 -10.35 -24.38 -21.51
C MET A 18 -9.84 -24.83 -20.13
N PHE A 19 -8.56 -24.59 -19.82
CA PHE A 19 -7.94 -24.94 -18.53
C PHE A 19 -6.93 -23.87 -18.08
N GLY A 20 -6.92 -23.54 -16.79
CA GLY A 20 -6.00 -22.57 -16.18
C GLY A 20 -6.59 -21.17 -15.97
N ASN A 21 -5.76 -20.20 -15.56
CA ASN A 21 -6.21 -18.81 -15.36
C ASN A 21 -6.43 -18.11 -16.72
N PRO A 22 -7.66 -17.68 -17.07
CA PRO A 22 -7.97 -17.02 -18.34
C PRO A 22 -7.45 -15.57 -18.41
N GLU A 23 -6.97 -15.02 -17.30
CA GLU A 23 -6.51 -13.64 -17.21
C GLU A 23 -5.17 -13.42 -17.94
N THR A 24 -5.15 -12.43 -18.82
CA THR A 24 -3.94 -11.94 -19.49
C THR A 24 -3.82 -10.43 -19.40
N THR A 25 -2.58 -9.94 -19.47
CA THR A 25 -2.27 -8.50 -19.55
C THR A 25 -2.15 -8.10 -21.02
N THR A 26 -2.51 -6.85 -21.35
CA THR A 26 -2.32 -6.32 -22.71
C THR A 26 -0.84 -6.06 -23.01
N GLY A 27 -0.50 -5.82 -24.28
CA GLY A 27 0.89 -5.51 -24.69
C GLY A 27 1.79 -6.73 -24.87
N GLY A 28 1.22 -7.92 -25.11
CA GLY A 28 1.96 -9.14 -25.38
C GLY A 28 2.72 -9.68 -24.17
N ARG A 29 3.86 -10.35 -24.41
CA ARG A 29 4.64 -11.02 -23.36
C ARG A 29 5.88 -10.25 -22.91
N ALA A 30 6.36 -9.27 -23.68
CA ALA A 30 7.63 -8.58 -23.42
C ALA A 30 7.68 -7.99 -22.00
N LEU A 31 6.65 -7.24 -21.60
CA LEU A 31 6.59 -6.61 -20.28
C LEU A 31 6.67 -7.65 -19.14
N LYS A 32 6.14 -8.86 -19.34
CA LYS A 32 6.23 -9.95 -18.34
C LYS A 32 7.67 -10.39 -18.12
N PHE A 33 8.54 -10.33 -19.13
CA PHE A 33 9.95 -10.74 -19.03
C PHE A 33 10.88 -9.60 -18.59
N PHE A 34 10.68 -8.39 -19.13
CA PHE A 34 11.54 -7.24 -18.88
C PHE A 34 11.30 -6.55 -17.53
N SER A 35 10.08 -6.63 -16.98
CA SER A 35 9.81 -6.08 -15.64
C SER A 35 10.66 -6.73 -14.55
N SER A 36 11.27 -5.92 -13.69
CA SER A 36 11.98 -6.39 -12.50
C SER A 36 11.02 -6.77 -11.38
N VAL A 37 9.94 -6.00 -11.21
CA VAL A 37 8.88 -6.25 -10.23
C VAL A 37 7.53 -6.20 -10.93
N ARG A 38 6.62 -7.12 -10.56
CA ARG A 38 5.21 -7.10 -10.99
C ARG A 38 4.32 -7.27 -9.77
N ILE A 39 3.35 -6.38 -9.66
CA ILE A 39 2.38 -6.35 -8.57
C ILE A 39 1.00 -6.55 -9.18
N ASP A 40 0.28 -7.57 -8.72
CA ASP A 40 -1.15 -7.75 -8.97
C ASP A 40 -1.92 -7.04 -7.85
N ILE A 41 -2.74 -6.06 -8.22
CA ILE A 41 -3.49 -5.23 -7.27
C ILE A 41 -4.97 -5.55 -7.45
N ARG A 42 -5.62 -5.98 -6.37
CA ARG A 42 -7.05 -6.32 -6.37
C ARG A 42 -7.76 -5.70 -5.18
N ARG A 43 -8.97 -5.19 -5.40
CA ARG A 43 -9.88 -4.86 -4.31
C ARG A 43 -10.39 -6.16 -3.67
N ILE A 44 -10.26 -6.27 -2.36
CA ILE A 44 -10.82 -7.38 -1.58
C ILE A 44 -12.19 -7.01 -1.04
N ASP A 45 -12.31 -5.83 -0.42
CA ASP A 45 -13.52 -5.43 0.31
C ASP A 45 -13.77 -3.92 0.20
N SER A 46 -15.01 -3.50 0.47
CA SER A 46 -15.42 -2.11 0.55
C SER A 46 -15.49 -1.67 2.01
N ILE A 47 -14.79 -0.58 2.35
CA ILE A 47 -14.84 0.01 3.69
C ILE A 47 -16.07 0.89 3.77
N LYS A 48 -16.97 0.58 4.70
CA LYS A 48 -18.22 1.33 4.92
C LYS A 48 -18.24 1.96 6.30
N VAL A 49 -18.62 3.23 6.37
CA VAL A 49 -18.83 3.96 7.63
C VAL A 49 -20.24 4.54 7.55
N ASN A 50 -21.07 4.26 8.56
CA ASN A 50 -22.46 4.73 8.63
C ASN A 50 -23.32 4.41 7.39
N GLY A 51 -23.01 3.30 6.69
CA GLY A 51 -23.71 2.87 5.47
C GLY A 51 -23.12 3.40 4.16
N GLU A 52 -22.24 4.39 4.20
CA GLU A 52 -21.59 4.95 3.02
C GLU A 52 -20.24 4.29 2.73
N VAL A 53 -19.91 4.09 1.45
CA VAL A 53 -18.63 3.49 1.04
C VAL A 53 -17.55 4.58 1.02
N VAL A 54 -16.69 4.58 2.03
CA VAL A 54 -15.62 5.58 2.22
C VAL A 54 -14.28 5.16 1.62
N GLY A 55 -14.12 3.89 1.27
CA GLY A 55 -12.88 3.38 0.69
C GLY A 55 -12.94 1.90 0.32
N ASN A 56 -11.79 1.35 -0.04
CA ASN A 56 -11.62 -0.05 -0.41
C ASN A 56 -10.42 -0.66 0.33
N ARG A 57 -10.57 -1.88 0.83
CA ARG A 57 -9.44 -2.73 1.24
C ARG A 57 -8.83 -3.35 -0.01
N VAL A 58 -7.54 -3.16 -0.21
CA VAL A 58 -6.82 -3.59 -1.41
C VAL A 58 -5.72 -4.58 -1.02
N ARG A 59 -5.60 -5.67 -1.80
CA ARG A 59 -4.47 -6.61 -1.75
C ARG A 59 -3.53 -6.31 -2.89
N ALA A 60 -2.25 -6.16 -2.57
CA ALA A 60 -1.17 -6.12 -3.54
C ALA A 60 -0.32 -7.40 -3.40
N LYS A 61 -0.33 -8.26 -4.42
CA LYS A 61 0.48 -9.48 -4.47
C LYS A 61 1.66 -9.28 -5.41
N VAL A 62 2.88 -9.53 -4.94
CA VAL A 62 4.08 -9.46 -5.76
C VAL A 62 4.21 -10.75 -6.58
N VAL A 63 3.71 -10.75 -7.80
CA VAL A 63 3.70 -11.94 -8.69
C VAL A 63 5.05 -12.19 -9.36
N LYS A 64 5.94 -11.19 -9.42
CA LYS A 64 7.31 -11.33 -9.90
C LYS A 64 8.20 -10.35 -9.13
N ASN A 65 9.34 -10.82 -8.66
CA ASN A 65 10.35 -9.99 -8.03
C ASN A 65 11.74 -10.52 -8.42
N LYS A 66 12.60 -9.66 -8.98
CA LYS A 66 14.01 -9.98 -9.31
C LYS A 66 15.01 -9.49 -8.26
N VAL A 67 14.57 -8.77 -7.23
CA VAL A 67 15.44 -8.11 -6.24
C VAL A 67 15.30 -8.72 -4.85
N ALA A 68 14.13 -9.28 -4.53
CA ALA A 68 13.87 -9.94 -3.25
C ALA A 68 12.91 -11.15 -3.46
N PRO A 69 12.59 -11.93 -2.41
CA PRO A 69 11.69 -13.07 -2.52
C PRO A 69 10.31 -12.67 -3.13
N PRO A 70 9.82 -13.38 -4.16
CA PRO A 70 8.51 -13.13 -4.76
C PRO A 70 7.36 -13.72 -3.92
N PHE A 71 6.12 -13.46 -4.36
CA PHE A 71 4.87 -14.02 -3.83
C PHE A 71 4.42 -13.54 -2.45
N ARG A 72 5.09 -12.55 -1.87
CA ARG A 72 4.57 -11.82 -0.72
C ARG A 72 3.34 -10.98 -1.10
N GLN A 73 2.48 -10.76 -0.13
CA GLN A 73 1.26 -9.96 -0.26
C GLN A 73 1.25 -8.87 0.80
N ALA A 74 0.67 -7.72 0.46
CA ALA A 74 0.38 -6.64 1.39
C ALA A 74 -1.10 -6.28 1.28
N GLU A 75 -1.71 -5.97 2.41
CA GLU A 75 -3.08 -5.48 2.49
C GLU A 75 -3.08 -4.08 3.08
N PHE A 76 -3.81 -3.17 2.45
CA PHE A 76 -3.89 -1.78 2.90
C PHE A 76 -5.21 -1.14 2.48
N ASP A 77 -5.54 -0.06 3.15
CA ASP A 77 -6.77 0.69 2.90
C ASP A 77 -6.52 1.83 1.91
N LEU A 78 -7.33 1.86 0.86
CA LEU A 78 -7.43 2.96 -0.09
C LEU A 78 -8.70 3.76 0.21
N MET A 79 -8.53 4.92 0.85
CA MET A 79 -9.62 5.83 1.19
C MET A 79 -9.87 6.81 0.05
N TYR A 80 -11.13 7.11 -0.25
CA TYR A 80 -11.45 8.10 -1.28
C TYR A 80 -11.09 9.52 -0.81
N GLY A 81 -10.51 10.32 -1.70
CA GLY A 81 -10.10 11.71 -1.42
C GLY A 81 -8.74 11.85 -0.70
N THR A 82 -8.35 10.91 0.15
CA THR A 82 -7.09 10.96 0.92
C THR A 82 -6.01 9.99 0.43
N GLY A 83 -6.40 8.91 -0.27
CA GLY A 83 -5.45 7.93 -0.81
C GLY A 83 -5.13 6.79 0.16
N PHE A 84 -3.88 6.32 0.15
CA PHE A 84 -3.45 5.21 1.00
C PHE A 84 -3.34 5.64 2.45
N SER A 85 -4.02 4.93 3.35
CA SER A 85 -3.92 5.22 4.78
C SER A 85 -2.64 4.61 5.38
N LYS A 86 -1.66 5.47 5.65
CA LYS A 86 -0.40 5.08 6.30
C LYS A 86 -0.64 4.58 7.72
N GLU A 87 -1.49 5.29 8.46
CA GLU A 87 -1.84 5.03 9.86
C GLU A 87 -2.47 3.65 10.03
N GLY A 88 -3.39 3.29 9.13
CA GLY A 88 -4.02 1.97 9.13
C GLY A 88 -3.02 0.85 8.88
N CYS A 89 -2.05 1.06 7.96
CA CYS A 89 -1.01 0.08 7.68
C CYS A 89 -0.07 -0.11 8.87
N VAL A 90 0.36 1.00 9.50
CA VAL A 90 1.23 0.97 10.69
C VAL A 90 0.53 0.25 11.83
N LEU A 91 -0.74 0.55 12.10
CA LEU A 91 -1.51 -0.09 13.16
C LEU A 91 -1.67 -1.60 12.91
N ASP A 92 -2.05 -2.00 11.68
CA ASP A 92 -2.24 -3.41 11.33
C ASP A 92 -0.93 -4.20 11.49
N MET A 93 0.19 -3.68 10.99
CA MET A 93 1.51 -4.31 11.13
C MET A 93 1.98 -4.35 12.59
N ALA A 94 1.79 -3.26 13.34
CA ALA A 94 2.19 -3.19 14.74
C ALA A 94 1.38 -4.16 15.62
N ALA A 95 0.10 -4.38 15.30
CA ALA A 95 -0.72 -5.37 15.96
C ALA A 95 -0.29 -6.80 15.60
N GLU A 96 0.07 -7.07 14.34
CA GLU A 96 0.56 -8.38 13.90
C GLU A 96 1.90 -8.75 14.55
N LEU A 97 2.80 -7.77 14.71
CA LEU A 97 4.09 -7.94 15.39
C LEU A 97 4.01 -7.89 16.92
N GLY A 98 2.83 -7.63 17.49
CA GLY A 98 2.64 -7.55 18.95
C GLY A 98 3.22 -6.30 19.61
N ILE A 99 3.66 -5.30 18.84
CA ILE A 99 4.10 -3.99 19.32
C ILE A 99 2.91 -3.21 19.91
N VAL A 100 1.77 -3.28 19.23
CA VAL A 100 0.48 -2.78 19.73
C VAL A 100 -0.33 -3.97 20.25
N LYS A 101 -0.71 -3.91 21.52
CA LYS A 101 -1.51 -4.96 22.17
C LYS A 101 -3.00 -4.71 21.93
N LYS A 102 -3.70 -5.74 21.47
CA LYS A 102 -5.16 -5.73 21.35
C LYS A 102 -5.79 -6.46 22.53
N SER A 103 -6.53 -5.73 23.38
CA SER A 103 -7.32 -6.31 24.47
C SER A 103 -8.80 -6.14 24.17
N GLY A 104 -9.43 -7.21 23.68
CA GLY A 104 -10.81 -7.17 23.18
C GLY A 104 -10.96 -6.20 22.00
N ALA A 105 -11.75 -5.14 22.20
CA ALA A 105 -11.93 -4.08 21.22
C ALA A 105 -10.91 -2.93 21.33
N PHE A 106 -10.06 -2.91 22.35
CA PHE A 106 -9.15 -1.79 22.61
C PHE A 106 -7.73 -2.06 22.08
N TYR A 107 -7.08 -1.02 21.58
CA TYR A 107 -5.68 -1.03 21.16
C TYR A 107 -4.83 -0.25 22.17
N TYR A 108 -3.70 -0.82 22.55
CA TYR A 108 -2.75 -0.27 23.51
C TYR A 108 -1.35 -0.25 22.95
N TYR A 109 -0.63 0.83 23.21
CA TYR A 109 0.79 0.96 22.93
C TYR A 109 1.52 1.22 24.24
N GLY A 110 2.26 0.22 24.73
CA GLY A 110 2.77 0.26 26.10
C GLY A 110 1.64 0.31 27.12
N GLU A 111 1.56 1.41 27.87
CA GLU A 111 0.48 1.70 28.83
C GLU A 111 -0.59 2.64 28.24
N ASP A 112 -0.28 3.30 27.12
CA ASP A 112 -1.17 4.27 26.50
C ASP A 112 -2.26 3.58 25.68
N ARG A 113 -3.49 4.06 25.86
CA ARG A 113 -4.66 3.55 25.13
C ARG A 113 -4.84 4.34 23.84
N LEU A 114 -4.60 3.69 22.71
CA LEU A 114 -4.75 4.28 21.37
C LEU A 114 -6.22 4.48 20.97
N GLY A 115 -7.14 3.64 21.46
CA GLY A 115 -8.56 3.80 21.16
C GLY A 115 -9.38 2.52 21.20
N GLN A 116 -10.70 2.68 21.06
CA GLN A 116 -11.64 1.57 20.91
C GLN A 116 -11.91 1.29 19.44
N GLY A 117 -11.57 0.09 18.97
CA GLY A 117 -11.72 -0.29 17.58
C GLY A 117 -10.63 0.29 16.69
N ARG A 118 -10.59 -0.22 15.46
CA ARG A 118 -9.53 0.06 14.50
C ARG A 118 -9.58 1.52 14.00
N GLU A 119 -10.77 2.04 13.70
CA GLU A 119 -10.93 3.40 13.17
C GLU A 119 -10.52 4.47 14.18
N ASN A 120 -10.90 4.33 15.45
CA ASN A 120 -10.49 5.29 16.48
C ASN A 120 -8.98 5.24 16.74
N ALA A 121 -8.39 4.04 16.80
CA ALA A 121 -6.94 3.91 16.96
C ALA A 121 -6.17 4.52 15.78
N LYS A 122 -6.68 4.36 14.55
CA LYS A 122 -6.16 4.99 13.35
C LYS A 122 -6.25 6.52 13.42
N GLN A 123 -7.37 7.05 13.91
CA GLN A 123 -7.54 8.49 14.11
C GLN A 123 -6.55 9.04 15.16
N SER A 124 -6.36 8.35 16.27
CA SER A 124 -5.37 8.76 17.28
C SER A 124 -3.93 8.76 16.75
N LEU A 125 -3.58 7.83 15.87
CA LEU A 125 -2.28 7.84 15.17
C LEU A 125 -2.18 8.96 14.11
N ALA A 126 -3.30 9.40 13.54
CA ALA A 126 -3.33 10.55 12.65
C ALA A 126 -3.14 11.87 13.42
N GLU A 127 -3.73 11.98 14.61
CA GLU A 127 -3.63 13.14 15.50
C GLU A 127 -2.28 13.23 16.24
N ALA A 128 -1.61 12.09 16.47
CA ALA A 128 -0.31 12.00 17.11
C ALA A 128 0.79 11.44 16.19
N PRO A 129 1.33 12.23 15.23
CA PRO A 129 2.37 11.79 14.30
C PRO A 129 3.64 11.26 14.98
N ASN A 130 4.02 11.82 16.13
CA ASN A 130 5.21 11.39 16.88
C ASN A 130 5.10 9.92 17.31
N VAL A 131 3.94 9.52 17.83
CA VAL A 131 3.67 8.14 18.27
C VAL A 131 3.61 7.21 17.06
N ARG A 132 2.96 7.66 15.97
CA ARG A 132 2.89 6.90 14.72
C ARG A 132 4.28 6.59 14.16
N ASP A 133 5.15 7.58 14.10
CA ASP A 133 6.48 7.43 13.50
C ASP A 133 7.41 6.61 14.41
N GLU A 134 7.24 6.67 15.73
CA GLU A 134 7.91 5.78 16.67
C GLU A 134 7.49 4.31 16.47
N ILE A 135 6.18 4.05 16.37
CA ILE A 135 5.65 2.71 16.11
C ILE A 135 6.13 2.21 14.76
N GLU A 136 6.08 3.04 13.72
CA GLU A 136 6.57 2.71 12.38
C GLU A 136 8.05 2.31 12.40
N LYS A 137 8.88 3.05 13.14
CA LYS A 137 10.30 2.73 13.28
C LYS A 137 10.49 1.36 13.95
N LYS A 138 9.81 1.09 15.05
CA LYS A 138 9.86 -0.22 15.73
C LYS A 138 9.42 -1.37 14.81
N VAL A 139 8.34 -1.16 14.05
CA VAL A 139 7.85 -2.14 13.05
C VAL A 139 8.92 -2.40 11.97
N ARG A 140 9.56 -1.35 11.45
CA ARG A 140 10.61 -1.48 10.43
C ARG A 140 11.86 -2.17 10.95
N ASP A 141 12.27 -1.84 12.17
CA ASP A 141 13.44 -2.44 12.83
C ASP A 141 13.23 -3.95 13.05
N GLU A 142 12.05 -4.35 13.52
CA GLU A 142 11.68 -5.77 13.71
C GLU A 142 11.68 -6.55 12.38
N LEU A 143 11.22 -5.92 11.29
CA LEU A 143 11.18 -6.51 9.95
C LEU A 143 12.51 -6.40 9.18
N GLY A 144 13.53 -5.75 9.77
CA GLY A 144 14.83 -5.50 9.13
C GLY A 144 14.74 -4.63 7.86
N VAL A 145 13.74 -3.76 7.77
CA VAL A 145 13.52 -2.89 6.61
C VAL A 145 14.15 -1.52 6.87
N PRO A 146 15.12 -1.07 6.06
CA PRO A 146 15.76 0.22 6.30
C PRO A 146 14.77 1.37 6.13
N THR A 147 14.88 2.37 7.02
CA THR A 147 14.13 3.62 6.87
C THR A 147 14.70 4.40 5.70
N ILE A 148 13.98 4.39 4.58
CA ILE A 148 14.32 5.23 3.42
C ILE A 148 14.00 6.68 3.79
N THR A 149 14.98 7.42 4.29
CA THR A 149 14.97 8.88 4.30
C THR A 149 15.28 9.36 2.89
N ARG A 150 14.29 9.93 2.19
CA ARG A 150 14.58 10.73 1.00
C ARG A 150 15.20 12.04 1.49
N ASN A 151 16.39 12.37 1.02
CA ASN A 151 16.96 13.70 1.24
C ASN A 151 16.07 14.72 0.49
N GLU A 152 15.71 15.82 1.15
CA GLU A 152 14.78 16.83 0.61
C GLU A 152 15.28 17.45 -0.71
N GLU A 153 16.61 17.45 -0.92
CA GLU A 153 17.27 17.94 -2.14
C GLU A 153 16.84 17.19 -3.43
N ASP A 154 16.43 15.92 -3.34
CA ASP A 154 16.00 15.12 -4.50
C ASP A 154 14.52 15.36 -4.89
N ALA A 155 13.73 16.03 -4.04
CA ALA A 155 12.30 16.25 -4.26
C ALA A 155 12.01 17.51 -5.09
N GLU A 156 12.88 18.53 -5.02
CA GLU A 156 12.68 19.81 -5.72
C GLU A 156 12.95 19.74 -7.22
N SER A 157 13.63 18.69 -7.71
CA SER A 157 13.95 18.54 -9.13
C SER A 157 12.80 18.03 -10.00
N PHE A 158 11.65 17.68 -9.42
CA PHE A 158 10.49 17.17 -10.16
C PHE A 158 9.39 18.23 -10.27
N THR A 159 9.64 19.29 -11.04
CA THR A 159 8.56 20.16 -11.52
C THR A 159 7.84 19.43 -12.66
N PRO A 160 6.52 19.14 -12.54
CA PRO A 160 5.77 18.60 -13.66
C PRO A 160 5.77 19.63 -14.79
N VAL A 161 6.24 19.26 -15.98
CA VAL A 161 6.13 20.10 -17.17
C VAL A 161 4.67 20.49 -17.36
N GLU A 162 4.36 21.80 -17.34
CA GLU A 162 3.02 22.30 -17.60
C GLU A 162 2.49 21.69 -18.90
N LYS A 163 1.31 21.05 -18.83
CA LYS A 163 0.64 20.52 -20.01
C LYS A 163 0.49 21.68 -21.01
N PRO A 164 0.96 21.53 -22.27
CA PRO A 164 0.77 22.59 -23.26
C PRO A 164 -0.72 22.86 -23.41
N LYS A 165 -1.14 24.12 -23.19
CA LYS A 165 -2.52 24.56 -23.43
C LYS A 165 -2.92 24.10 -24.84
N LYS A 166 -3.99 23.31 -24.93
CA LYS A 166 -4.60 22.91 -26.20
C LYS A 166 -4.74 24.16 -27.08
N LYS A 167 -4.00 24.22 -28.18
CA LYS A 167 -4.29 25.17 -29.25
C LYS A 167 -5.45 24.60 -30.07
N ARG A 168 -6.51 25.39 -30.13
CA ARG A 168 -7.79 25.23 -30.85
C ARG A 168 -8.89 24.53 -30.05
#